data_AF-A0A925R5B4-F1
#
_entry.id   AF-A0A925R5B4-F1
#
_cell.length_a   1.000
_cell.length_b   1.000
_cell.length_c   1.000
_cell.angle_alpha   90.00
_cell.angle_beta   90.00
_cell.angle_gamma   90.00
#
_symmetry.space_group_name_H-M   'P 1'
#
loop_
_entity.id
_entity.type
_entity.pdbx_description
1 polymer ?
#
loop_
_entity_poly.entity_id
_entity_poly.type
_entity_poly.pdbx_seq_one_letter_code
_entity_poly.pdbx_strand_id
1 'polypeptide(L)' 'GVIKSIVFGFTVTFIALLQGYGCKPTPEGVSAATTRTVVMASLAVLALDFVLTAMMFSI' A
#
# COMPACT_ATOMS: atom_id res chain seq x y z
N GLY A 1 14.98 3.98 -9.69
CA GLY A 1 14.71 5.16 -8.83
C GLY A 1 13.28 5.63 -9.01
N VAL A 2 13.01 6.43 -10.05
CA VAL A 2 11.72 7.12 -10.26
C VAL A 2 10.54 6.17 -10.52
N ILE A 3 10.70 5.15 -11.36
CA ILE A 3 9.63 4.17 -11.65
C ILE A 3 9.17 3.47 -10.37
N LYS A 4 10.11 3.02 -9.52
CA LYS A 4 9.81 2.39 -8.22
C LYS A 4 8.97 3.32 -7.34
N SER A 5 9.40 4.59 -7.21
CA SER A 5 8.71 5.60 -6.39
C SER A 5 7.28 5.89 -6.87
N ILE A 6 7.05 5.95 -8.18
CA ILE A 6 5.71 6.17 -8.75
C ILE A 6 4.80 4.98 -8.43
N VAL A 7 5.28 3.75 -8.62
CA VAL A 7 4.46 2.56 -8.36
C VAL A 7 4.15 2.40 -6.87
N PHE A 8 5.11 2.72 -5.98
CA PHE A 8 4.86 2.73 -4.54
C PHE A 8 3.84 3.78 -4.14
N GLY A 9 3.96 5.02 -4.63
CA GLY A 9 3.01 6.09 -4.33
C GLY A 9 1.59 5.73 -4.79
N PHE A 10 1.45 5.17 -5.98
CA PHE A 10 0.15 4.75 -6.51
C PHE A 10 -0.46 3.62 -5.67
N THR A 11 0.33 2.59 -5.34
CA THR A 11 -0.11 1.44 -4.55
C THR A 11 -0.58 1.84 -3.16
N VAL A 12 0.20 2.67 -2.45
CA VAL A 12 -0.14 3.14 -1.09
C VAL A 12 -1.43 3.97 -1.11
N THR A 13 -1.57 4.88 -2.09
CA THR A 13 -2.76 5.72 -2.23
C THR A 13 -4.01 4.89 -2.51
N PHE A 14 -3.89 3.88 -3.38
CA PHE A 14 -4.99 2.98 -3.70
C PHE A 14 -5.44 2.16 -2.48
N ILE A 15 -4.50 1.61 -1.71
CA ILE A 15 -4.80 0.86 -0.47
C ILE A 15 -5.47 1.78 0.56
N ALA A 16 -4.97 3.01 0.72
CA ALA A 16 -5.55 3.99 1.64
C ALA A 16 -7.00 4.34 1.28
N LEU A 17 -7.29 4.56 0.01
CA LEU A 17 -8.65 4.85 -0.46
C LEU A 17 -9.58 3.65 -0.26
N LEU A 18 -9.13 2.44 -0.57
CA LEU A 18 -9.93 1.23 -0.38
C LEU A 18 -10.28 0.98 1.09
N GLN A 19 -9.31 1.10 2.00
CA GLN A 19 -9.58 0.96 3.44
C GLN A 19 -10.44 2.10 3.99
N GLY A 20 -10.27 3.32 3.50
CA GLY A 20 -11.07 4.48 3.91
C GLY A 20 -12.52 4.37 3.44
N TYR A 21 -12.74 3.92 2.20
CA TYR A 21 -14.08 3.78 1.61
C TYR A 21 -14.92 2.70 2.30
N GLY A 22 -14.29 1.59 2.69
CA GLY A 22 -14.97 0.48 3.39
C GLY A 22 -15.06 0.64 4.91
N CYS A 23 -14.59 1.75 5.50
CA CYS A 23 -14.56 1.89 6.95
C CYS A 23 -15.96 2.11 7.52
N LYS A 24 -16.21 1.56 8.70
CA LYS A 24 -17.43 1.88 9.47
C LYS A 24 -17.31 3.33 9.97
N PRO A 25 -18.38 4.14 9.88
CA PRO A 25 -18.39 5.52 10.39
C PRO A 25 -18.51 5.54 11.92
N THR A 26 -17.57 4.88 12.60
CA THR A 26 -17.42 4.87 14.06
C THR A 26 -15.96 5.17 14.44
N PRO A 27 -15.70 5.83 15.57
CA PRO A 27 -14.34 6.16 16.01
C PRO A 27 -13.42 4.94 16.15
N GLU A 28 -13.91 3.82 16.73
CA GLU A 28 -13.11 2.59 16.80
C GLU A 28 -12.86 1.98 15.41
N GLY A 29 -13.84 2.08 14.50
CA GLY A 29 -13.75 1.55 13.14
C GLY A 29 -12.70 2.26 12.29
N VAL A 30 -12.59 3.59 12.41
CA VAL A 30 -11.59 4.41 11.71
C VAL A 30 -10.18 4.14 12.24
N SER A 31 -10.02 3.99 13.56
CA SER A 31 -8.72 3.66 14.17
C SER A 31 -8.21 2.30 13.70
N ALA A 32 -9.07 1.27 13.76
CA ALA A 32 -8.73 -0.07 13.28
C ALA A 32 -8.46 -0.10 11.76
N ALA A 33 -9.24 0.65 10.96
CA ALA A 33 -9.02 0.77 9.52
C ALA A 33 -7.66 1.38 9.22
N THR A 34 -7.26 2.44 9.93
CA THR A 34 -5.95 3.10 9.74
C THR A 34 -4.79 2.15 10.03
N THR A 35 -4.85 1.38 11.13
CA THR A 35 -3.82 0.37 11.44
C THR A 35 -3.75 -0.70 10.35
N ARG A 36 -4.90 -1.16 9.86
CA ARG A 36 -4.97 -2.16 8.78
C ARG A 36 -4.42 -1.62 7.46
N THR A 37 -4.71 -0.37 7.13
CA THR A 37 -4.15 0.33 5.96
C THR A 37 -2.64 0.34 6.00
N VAL A 38 -2.03 0.72 7.14
CA VAL A 38 -0.57 0.79 7.26
C VAL A 38 0.06 -0.59 7.07
N VAL A 39 -0.46 -1.62 7.74
CA VAL A 39 0.06 -2.99 7.62
C VAL A 39 -0.05 -3.50 6.18
N MET A 40 -1.19 -3.31 5.53
CA MET A 40 -1.40 -3.75 4.15
C MET A 40 -0.54 -2.97 3.16
N ALA A 41 -0.41 -1.65 3.35
CA ALA A 41 0.45 -0.81 2.53
C ALA A 41 1.92 -1.22 2.64
N SER A 42 2.43 -1.49 3.84
CA SER A 42 3.81 -1.93 4.05
C SER A 42 4.09 -3.29 3.39
N LEU A 43 3.19 -4.26 3.55
CA LEU A 43 3.32 -5.58 2.90
C LEU A 43 3.29 -5.48 1.38
N ALA A 44 2.38 -4.67 0.83
CA ALA A 44 2.26 -4.45 -0.61
C ALA A 44 3.51 -3.78 -1.18
N VAL A 45 4.02 -2.73 -0.53
CA VAL A 45 5.26 -2.06 -0.94
C VAL A 45 6.44 -3.03 -0.90
N LEU A 46 6.56 -3.87 0.14
CA LEU A 46 7.64 -4.86 0.24
C LEU A 46 7.59 -5.90 -0.88
N ALA A 47 6.40 -6.46 -1.16
CA ALA A 47 6.22 -7.44 -2.23
C ALA A 47 6.53 -6.82 -3.61
N LEU A 48 6.07 -5.59 -3.82
CA LEU A 48 6.25 -4.86 -5.07
C LEU A 48 7.72 -4.43 -5.24
N ASP A 49 8.42 -4.12 -4.14
CA ASP A 49 9.86 -3.88 -4.13
C ASP A 49 10.63 -5.11 -4.61
N PHE A 50 10.29 -6.30 -4.08
CA PHE A 50 10.90 -7.56 -4.49
C PHE A 50 10.67 -7.85 -5.98
N VAL A 51 9.43 -7.72 -6.46
CA VAL A 51 9.07 -7.97 -7.88
C VAL A 51 9.79 -6.99 -8.80
N LEU A 52 9.78 -5.69 -8.49
CA LEU A 52 10.47 -4.68 -9.31
C LEU A 52 11.98 -4.90 -9.33
N THR A 53 12.56 -5.30 -8.20
CA THR A 53 13.99 -5.63 -8.13
C THR A 53 14.31 -6.86 -8.98
N ALA A 54 13.50 -7.92 -8.86
CA ALA A 54 13.65 -9.12 -9.67
C ALA A 54 13.55 -8.82 -11.18
N MET A 55 12.59 -8.01 -11.61
CA MET A 55 12.47 -7.61 -13.02
C MET A 55 13.63 -6.73 -13.49
N MET A 56 14.16 -5.85 -12.64
CA MET A 56 15.31 -5.01 -12.99
C MET A 56 16.62 -5.78 -13.11
N PHE A 57 16.79 -6.88 -12.37
CA PHE A 57 17.98 -7.73 -12.45
C PHE A 57 17.84 -8.92 -13.40
N SER A 58 16.61 -9.31 -13.75
CA SER A 58 16.31 -10.38 -14.70
C SER A 58 16.30 -9.90 -16.17
N ILE A 59 16.37 -8.60 -16.42
CA ILE A 59 16.48 -7.98 -17.75
C ILE A 59 17.87 -7.38 -17.94
#